data_AF-A0A0F9NLU8-F1
#
_entry.id   AF-A0A0F9NLU8-F1
#
_cell.length_a   1.000
_cell.length_b   1.000
_cell.length_c   1.000
_cell.angle_alpha   90.00
_cell.angle_beta   90.00
_cell.angle_gamma   90.00
#
_symmetry.space_group_name_H-M   'P 1'
#
loop_
_entity.id
_entity.type
_entity.pdbx_description
1 polymer ?
#
loop_
_entity_poly.entity_id
_entity_poly.type
_entity_poly.pdbx_seq_one_letter_code
_entity_poly.pdbx_strand_id
1 'polypeptide(L)'
;MGSNKYGITFLVGGILILSYLLFTFIAGTVYIMNNYQYIHSNQHWDQLGGLPLNLISNFLLIVIFVMVFIIPGVFLIKTKKAVN
;
A
#
# COMPACT_ATOMS: atom_id res chain seq x y z
N MET A 1 -11.01 10.27 -26.90
CA MET A 1 -9.68 10.31 -26.23
C MET A 1 -9.70 10.39 -24.69
N GLY A 2 -10.81 10.76 -24.03
CA GLY A 2 -10.83 11.00 -22.57
C GLY A 2 -10.46 9.81 -21.66
N SER A 3 -11.05 8.62 -21.81
CA SER A 3 -10.87 7.54 -20.80
C SER A 3 -9.45 6.95 -20.71
N ASN A 4 -8.62 7.04 -21.74
CA ASN A 4 -7.21 6.63 -21.66
C ASN A 4 -6.38 7.59 -20.81
N LYS A 5 -6.63 8.91 -20.92
CA LYS A 5 -5.96 9.89 -20.08
C LYS A 5 -6.31 9.67 -18.61
N TYR A 6 -7.60 9.46 -18.32
CA TYR A 6 -8.05 9.14 -16.95
C TYR A 6 -7.48 7.81 -16.44
N GLY A 7 -7.50 6.74 -17.24
CA GLY A 7 -6.90 5.45 -16.86
C GLY A 7 -5.41 5.57 -16.52
N ILE A 8 -4.64 6.31 -17.32
CA ILE A 8 -3.22 6.57 -17.05
C ILE A 8 -3.04 7.42 -15.78
N THR A 9 -3.84 8.46 -15.57
CA THR A 9 -3.78 9.29 -14.36
C THR A 9 -4.07 8.48 -13.09
N PHE A 10 -5.11 7.63 -13.13
CA PHE A 10 -5.44 6.70 -12.04
C PHE A 10 -4.30 5.71 -11.76
N LEU A 11 -3.65 5.22 -12.82
CA LEU A 11 -2.58 4.24 -12.70
C LEU A 11 -1.27 4.88 -12.19
N VAL A 12 -0.91 6.06 -12.67
CA VAL A 12 0.27 6.82 -12.19
C VAL A 12 0.08 7.28 -10.76
N GLY A 13 -1.04 7.93 -10.44
CA GLY A 13 -1.36 8.35 -9.07
C GLY A 13 -1.45 7.15 -8.13
N GLY A 14 -2.03 6.05 -8.61
CA GLY A 14 -2.09 4.79 -7.90
C GLY A 14 -0.71 4.22 -7.57
N ILE A 15 0.20 4.18 -8.55
CA ILE A 15 1.56 3.68 -8.32
C ILE A 15 2.31 4.56 -7.32
N LEU A 16 2.20 5.88 -7.40
CA LEU A 16 2.90 6.79 -6.48
C LEU A 16 2.46 6.57 -5.03
N ILE A 17 1.15 6.48 -4.78
CA ILE A 17 0.62 6.24 -3.44
C ILE A 17 0.98 4.82 -2.96
N LEU A 18 0.89 3.82 -3.84
CA LEU A 18 1.30 2.46 -3.53
C LEU A 18 2.78 2.37 -3.14
N SER A 19 3.64 3.12 -3.83
CA SER A 19 5.08 3.19 -3.54
C SER A 19 5.34 3.72 -2.14
N TYR A 20 4.64 4.78 -1.75
CA TYR A 20 4.73 5.37 -0.41
C TYR A 20 4.25 4.40 0.68
N LEU A 21 3.12 3.73 0.46
CA LEU A 21 2.58 2.76 1.41
C LEU A 21 3.52 1.56 1.58
N LEU A 22 4.06 1.01 0.49
CA LEU A 22 5.04 -0.07 0.52
C LEU A 22 6.31 0.33 1.24
N PHE A 23 6.84 1.53 0.98
CA PHE A 23 8.01 2.04 1.69
C PHE A 23 7.76 2.11 3.20
N THR A 24 6.61 2.67 3.60
CA THR A 24 6.22 2.79 5.01
C THR A 24 6.08 1.43 5.68
N PHE A 25 5.50 0.46 4.98
CA PHE A 25 5.35 -0.91 5.45
C PHE A 25 6.71 -1.61 5.65
N ILE A 26 7.62 -1.49 4.69
CA ILE A 26 8.97 -2.06 4.78
C ILE A 26 9.75 -1.40 5.91
N ALA A 27 9.74 -0.07 6.00
CA ALA A 27 10.43 0.66 7.06
C ALA A 27 9.93 0.28 8.46
N GLY A 28 8.61 0.15 8.64
CA GLY A 28 8.03 -0.30 9.90
C GLY A 28 8.41 -1.75 10.25
N THR A 29 8.45 -2.64 9.25
CA THR A 29 8.87 -4.04 9.46
C THR A 29 10.33 -4.14 9.87
N VAL A 30 11.23 -3.41 9.19
CA VAL A 30 12.66 -3.36 9.52
C VAL A 30 12.89 -2.77 10.91
N TYR A 31 12.13 -1.73 11.29
CA TYR A 31 12.20 -1.16 12.63
C TYR A 31 11.87 -2.18 13.72
N ILE A 32 10.79 -2.95 13.56
CA ILE A 32 10.44 -4.02 14.51
C ILE A 32 11.52 -5.09 14.57
N MET A 33 12.03 -5.52 13.41
CA MET A 33 13.04 -6.56 13.32
C MET A 33 14.36 -6.16 13.99
N ASN A 34 14.82 -4.92 13.77
CA ASN A 34 16.05 -4.40 14.38
C ASN A 34 15.94 -4.16 15.89
N ASN A 35 14.75 -3.86 16.39
CA ASN A 35 14.53 -3.58 17.81
C ASN A 35 13.95 -4.78 18.56
N TYR A 36 13.78 -5.94 17.91
CA TYR A 36 13.06 -7.09 18.45
C TYR A 36 13.57 -7.55 19.82
N GLN A 37 14.89 -7.59 20.04
CA GLN A 37 15.45 -7.96 21.35
C GLN A 37 15.18 -6.93 22.46
N TYR A 38 15.17 -5.64 22.11
CA TYR A 38 14.88 -4.55 23.05
C TYR A 38 13.37 -4.51 23.40
N ILE A 39 12.55 -4.80 22.41
CA ILE A 39 11.09 -4.96 22.46
C ILE A 39 10.69 -6.18 23.30
N HIS A 40 11.46 -7.27 23.25
CA HIS A 40 11.15 -8.50 23.96
C HIS A 40 11.63 -8.50 25.42
N SER A 41 12.69 -7.74 25.75
CA SER A 41 13.25 -7.64 27.10
C SER A 41 12.59 -6.57 27.98
N ASN A 42 12.06 -5.49 27.38
CA ASN A 42 11.23 -4.51 28.09
C ASN A 42 9.76 -4.80 27.82
N GLN A 43 8.98 -5.09 28.86
CA GLN A 43 7.54 -5.38 28.84
C GLN A 43 6.66 -4.17 28.45
N HIS A 44 7.07 -3.33 27.48
CA HIS A 44 6.28 -2.23 26.91
C HIS A 44 5.40 -2.70 25.74
N TRP A 45 4.76 -3.87 25.90
CA TRP A 45 3.83 -4.43 24.92
C TRP A 45 2.66 -3.49 24.59
N ASP A 46 2.34 -2.52 25.44
CA ASP A 46 1.28 -1.55 25.16
C ASP A 46 1.68 -0.54 24.06
N GLN A 47 2.95 -0.11 24.00
CA GLN A 47 3.45 0.73 22.90
C GLN A 47 3.75 -0.08 21.64
N LEU A 48 4.17 -1.32 21.83
CA LEU A 48 4.43 -2.28 20.77
C LEU A 48 3.20 -3.05 20.30
N GLY A 49 2.04 -2.87 20.91
CA GLY A 49 0.76 -3.37 20.40
C GLY A 49 0.27 -2.51 19.24
N GLY A 50 0.54 -1.20 19.31
CA GLY A 50 0.17 -0.24 18.25
C GLY A 50 1.01 -0.36 16.98
N LEU A 51 2.30 -0.72 17.08
CA LEU A 51 3.21 -0.85 15.93
C LEU A 51 2.83 -1.99 14.95
N PRO A 52 2.61 -3.24 15.40
CA PRO A 52 2.08 -4.34 14.61
C PRO A 52 0.68 -4.06 14.08
N LEU A 53 -0.21 -3.46 14.91
CA LEU A 53 -1.55 -3.05 14.45
C LEU A 53 -1.46 -2.03 13.31
N ASN A 54 -0.55 -1.06 13.40
CA ASN A 54 -0.31 -0.08 12.34
C ASN A 54 0.24 -0.72 11.06
N LEU A 55 1.12 -1.73 11.17
CA LEU A 55 1.61 -2.49 10.02
C LEU A 55 0.52 -3.32 9.34
N ILE A 56 -0.31 -4.00 10.14
CA ILE A 56 -1.46 -4.76 9.63
C ILE A 56 -2.47 -3.82 8.95
N SER A 57 -2.77 -2.68 9.58
CA SER A 57 -3.65 -1.66 9.01
C SER A 57 -3.09 -1.09 7.71
N ASN A 58 -1.79 -0.80 7.65
CA ASN A 58 -1.11 -0.33 6.45
C ASN A 58 -1.16 -1.37 5.32
N PHE A 59 -0.93 -2.66 5.64
CA PHE A 59 -1.07 -3.75 4.69
C PHE A 59 -2.50 -3.85 4.13
N LEU A 60 -3.52 -3.76 4.98
CA LEU A 60 -4.92 -3.74 4.53
C LEU A 60 -5.22 -2.53 3.63
N LEU A 61 -4.69 -1.36 3.98
CA LEU A 61 -4.77 -0.15 3.14
C LEU A 61 -4.13 -0.37 1.77
N ILE A 62 -2.96 -1.00 1.69
CA ILE A 62 -2.31 -1.37 0.42
C ILE A 62 -3.25 -2.23 -0.43
N VAL A 63 -3.84 -3.28 0.16
CA VAL A 63 -4.74 -4.21 -0.55
C VAL A 63 -5.97 -3.47 -1.09
N ILE A 64 -6.64 -2.67 -0.24
CA ILE A 64 -7.82 -1.88 -0.64
C ILE A 64 -7.44 -0.91 -1.76
N PHE A 65 -6.29 -0.25 -1.63
CA PHE A 65 -5.83 0.75 -2.59
C PHE A 65 -5.55 0.13 -3.97
N VAL A 66 -4.93 -1.05 -4.02
CA VAL A 66 -4.76 -1.81 -5.27
C VAL A 66 -6.12 -2.15 -5.89
N MET A 67 -7.09 -2.60 -5.10
CA MET A 67 -8.42 -2.94 -5.61
C MET A 67 -9.20 -1.74 -6.15
N VAL A 68 -9.05 -0.56 -5.55
CA VAL A 68 -9.84 0.64 -5.90
C VAL A 68 -9.18 1.49 -6.97
N PHE A 69 -7.85 1.56 -7.03
CA PHE A 69 -7.14 2.45 -7.97
C PHE A 69 -6.47 1.70 -9.11
N ILE A 70 -5.73 0.61 -8.82
CA ILE A 70 -4.95 -0.09 -9.84
C ILE A 70 -5.85 -0.95 -10.73
N ILE A 71 -6.73 -1.78 -10.15
CA ILE A 71 -7.61 -2.66 -10.93
C ILE A 71 -8.53 -1.87 -11.87
N PRO A 72 -9.23 -0.80 -11.42
CA PRO A 72 -10.07 0.00 -12.31
C PRO A 72 -9.26 0.78 -13.34
N GLY A 73 -8.08 1.31 -12.95
CA GLY A 73 -7.16 1.96 -13.89
C GLY A 73 -6.73 1.04 -15.03
N VAL A 74 -6.36 -0.21 -14.72
CA VAL A 74 -6.02 -1.22 -15.72
C VAL A 74 -7.23 -1.59 -16.59
N PHE A 75 -8.41 -1.73 -15.98
CA PHE A 75 -9.65 -2.08 -16.70
C PHE A 75 -10.06 -0.99 -17.70
N LEU A 76 -10.00 0.29 -17.31
CA LEU A 76 -10.31 1.43 -18.17
C LEU A 76 -9.36 1.55 -19.38
N ILE A 77 -8.11 1.12 -19.24
CA ILE A 77 -7.14 1.07 -20.34
C ILE A 77 -7.39 -0.14 -21.25
N LYS A 78 -7.66 -1.32 -20.67
CA LYS A 78 -7.87 -2.57 -21.43
C LYS A 78 -9.18 -2.60 -22.21
N THR A 79 -10.28 -2.11 -21.63
CA THR A 79 -11.61 -2.11 -22.29
C THR A 79 -11.63 -1.30 -23.58
N LYS A 80 -10.83 -0.24 -23.70
CA LYS A 80 -10.68 0.47 -24.98
C LYS A 80 -9.83 -0.23 -26.02
N LYS A 81 -8.83 -1.03 -25.60
CA LYS A 81 -8.04 -1.86 -26.53
C LYS A 81 -8.86 -2.99 -27.17
N ALA A 82 -9.98 -3.37 -26.56
CA ALA A 82 -10.85 -4.44 -27.07
C ALA A 82 -11.97 -3.92 -28.00
N VAL A 83 -12.19 -2.60 -28.08
CA VAL A 83 -13.28 -1.97 -28.86
C VAL A 83 -12.76 -1.27 -30.13
N ASN A 84 -11.44 -1.11 -30.27
CA ASN A 84 -10.75 -0.64 -31.47
C ASN A 84 -10.10 -1.80 -32.21
#